data_AF-A0A942MVT1-F1
#
_entry.id   AF-A0A942MVT1-F1
#
_cell.length_a   1.000
_cell.length_b   1.000
_cell.length_c   1.000
_cell.angle_alpha   90.00
_cell.angle_beta   90.00
_cell.angle_gamma   90.00
#
_symmetry.space_group_name_H-M   'P 1'
#
loop_
_entity.id
_entity.type
_entity.pdbx_description
1 polymer ?
#
loop_
_entity_poly.entity_id
_entity_poly.type
_entity_poly.pdbx_seq_one_letter_code
_entity_poly.pdbx_strand_id
1 'polypeptide(L)' 'MSTFRDLKVYQKAFKLAMDIFHLTKSFPDEEKYGLTSQIRKSSRSVCL' A
#
# COMPACT_ATOMS: atom_id res chain seq x y z
N MET A 1 24.06 -5.84 -9.98
CA MET A 1 23.07 -5.07 -10.79
C MET A 1 22.11 -4.40 -9.83
N SER A 2 21.93 -3.08 -9.94
CA SER A 2 20.91 -2.34 -9.17
C SER A 2 19.57 -2.45 -9.89
N THR A 3 18.52 -2.80 -9.15
CA THR A 3 17.13 -2.85 -9.64
C THR A 3 16.35 -1.63 -9.17
N PHE A 4 15.15 -1.40 -9.70
CA PHE A 4 14.26 -0.35 -9.18
C PHE A 4 13.92 -0.53 -7.69
N ARG A 5 14.04 -1.76 -7.17
CA ARG A 5 13.79 -2.08 -5.75
C ARG A 5 14.85 -1.48 -4.81
N ASP A 6 16.02 -1.15 -5.34
CA ASP A 6 17.11 -0.52 -4.58
C ASP A 6 16.90 1.00 -4.45
N LEU A 7 15.97 1.58 -5.20
CA LEU A 7 15.64 2.99 -5.10
C LEU A 7 15.00 3.29 -3.75
N LYS A 8 15.51 4.30 -3.03
CA LYS A 8 14.92 4.77 -1.76
C LYS A 8 13.44 5.13 -1.90
N VAL A 9 13.03 5.67 -3.04
CA VAL A 9 11.62 6.01 -3.31
C VAL A 9 10.74 4.75 -3.34
N TYR A 10 11.19 3.67 -3.99
CA TYR A 10 10.49 2.40 -4.01
C TYR A 10 10.36 1.82 -2.60
N GLN A 11 11.45 1.79 -1.83
CA GLN A 11 11.45 1.26 -0.47
C GLN A 11 10.48 2.02 0.46
N LYS A 12 10.45 3.35 0.35
CA LYS A 12 9.52 4.19 1.11
C LYS A 12 8.06 3.97 0.68
N ALA A 13 7.79 3.93 -0.62
CA ALA A 13 6.45 3.72 -1.15
C ALA A 13 5.92 2.33 -0.77
N PHE A 14 6.76 1.28 -0.86
CA PHE A 14 6.40 -0.07 -0.45
C PHE A 14 6.13 -0.16 1.05
N LYS A 15 6.97 0.46 1.88
CA LYS A 15 6.73 0.54 3.33
C LYS A 15 5.39 1.21 3.64
N LEU A 16 5.10 2.35 3.02
CA LEU A 16 3.82 3.05 3.17
C LEU A 16 2.64 2.15 2.76
N ALA A 17 2.76 1.41 1.66
CA ALA A 17 1.71 0.49 1.23
C ALA A 17 1.46 -0.64 2.23
N MET A 18 2.50 -1.14 2.89
CA MET A 18 2.36 -2.11 3.98
C MET A 18 1.71 -1.48 5.21
N ASP A 19 2.12 -0.27 5.61
CA ASP A 19 1.53 0.44 6.74
C ASP A 19 0.02 0.66 6.53
N ILE A 20 -0.37 1.08 5.32
CA ILE A 20 -1.78 1.23 4.92
C ILE A 20 -2.52 -0.11 4.92
N PHE A 21 -1.91 -1.18 4.43
CA PHE A 21 -2.49 -2.52 4.48
C PHE A 21 -2.78 -2.96 5.93
N HIS A 22 -1.86 -2.70 6.85
CA HIS A 22 -2.02 -3.01 8.26
C HIS A 22 -3.07 -2.14 8.95
N LEU A 23 -3.06 -0.83 8.71
CA LEU A 23 -4.06 0.11 9.24
C LEU A 23 -5.48 -0.30 8.83
N THR A 24 -5.68 -0.60 7.55
CA THR A 24 -7.00 -0.97 7.00
C THR A 24 -7.51 -2.33 7.46
N LYS A 25 -6.75 -3.12 8.24
CA LYS A 25 -7.28 -4.34 8.89
C LYS A 25 -8.23 -4.04 10.04
N SER A 26 -8.17 -2.84 10.63
CA SER A 26 -9.08 -2.45 11.71
C SER A 26 -10.36 -1.78 11.21
N PHE A 27 -10.57 -1.70 9.90
CA PHE A 27 -11.76 -1.09 9.33
C PHE A 27 -12.95 -2.05 9.46
N PRO A 28 -14.19 -1.54 9.56
CA PRO A 28 -15.39 -2.36 9.54
C PRO A 28 -15.48 -3.23 8.29
N ASP A 29 -16.04 -4.44 8.40
CA ASP A 29 -16.18 -5.37 7.28
C ASP A 29 -17.03 -4.81 6.12
N GLU A 30 -17.98 -3.94 6.45
CA GLU A 30 -18.81 -3.19 5.48
C GLU A 30 -17.98 -2.29 4.54
N GLU A 31 -16.80 -1.83 4.98
CA GLU A 31 -15.87 -1.03 4.16
C GLU A 31 -14.90 -1.85 3.29
N LYS A 32 -14.97 -3.18 3.35
CA LYS A 32 -14.03 -4.08 2.67
C LYS A 32 -13.95 -3.81 1.17
N TYR A 33 -15.09 -3.62 0.52
CA TYR A 33 -15.17 -3.35 -0.92
C TYR A 33 -15.24 -1.86 -1.25
N GLY A 34 -15.64 -1.01 -0.28
CA GLY A 34 -15.60 0.44 -0.37
C GLY A 34 -14.20 0.99 -0.10
N LEU A 35 -14.01 1.62 1.05
CA LEU A 35 -12.80 2.37 1.39
C LEU A 35 -11.53 1.51 1.42
N THR A 36 -11.62 0.30 1.98
CA THR A 36 -10.45 -0.59 2.17
C THR A 36 -9.82 -0.99 0.84
N SER A 37 -10.64 -1.40 -0.13
CA SER A 37 -10.15 -1.85 -1.44
C SER A 37 -9.53 -0.70 -2.24
N GLN A 38 -10.13 0.48 -2.19
CA GLN A 38 -9.70 1.67 -2.93
C GLN A 38 -8.37 2.22 -2.39
N ILE A 39 -8.25 2.36 -1.07
CA ILE A 39 -7.04 2.86 -0.44
C ILE A 39 -5.87 1.89 -0.64
N ARG A 40 -6.09 0.57 -0.53
CA ARG A 40 -5.02 -0.42 -0.77
C ARG A 40 -4.53 -0.42 -2.21
N LYS A 41 -5.43 -0.30 -3.19
CA LYS A 41 -5.06 -0.26 -4.62
C LYS A 41 -4.28 1.01 -4.97
N SER A 42 -4.81 2.17 -4.59
CA SER A 42 -4.16 3.47 -4.84
C SER A 42 -2.81 3.59 -4.15
N SER A 43 -2.65 3.02 -2.95
CA SER A 43 -1.36 3.00 -2.28
C SER A 43 -0.32 2.15 -3.02
N ARG A 44 -0.69 0.94 -3.46
CA ARG A 44 0.25 0.05 -4.16
C ARG A 44 0.68 0.57 -5.53
N SER A 45 -0.15 1.38 -6.22
CA SER A 45 0.23 1.96 -7.51
C SER A 45 1.38 2.96 -7.43
N VAL A 46 1.76 3.41 -6.22
CA VAL A 46 2.91 4.32 -6.03
C VAL A 46 4.25 3.58 -6.03
N CYS A 47 4.27 2.30 -5.65
CA CYS A 47 5.48 1.47 -5.63
C CYS A 47 5.55 0.44 -6.77
N LEU A 48 4.53 0.38 -7.62
CA LEU A 48 4.47 -0.53 -8.77
C LEU A 48 5.00 0.13 -10.04
#